data_AF-A0A090QU92-F1
#
_entry.id   AF-A0A090QU92-F1
#
_cell.length_a   1.000
_cell.length_b   1.000
_cell.length_c   1.000
_cell.angle_alpha   90.00
_cell.angle_beta   90.00
_cell.angle_gamma   90.00
#
_symmetry.space_group_name_H-M   'P 1'
#
loop_
_entity.id
_entity.type
_entity.pdbx_description
1 polymer ?
#
loop_
_entity_poly.entity_id
_entity_poly.type
_entity_poly.pdbx_seq_one_letter_code
_entity_poly.pdbx_strand_id
1 'polypeptide(L)' 'MPYGRLVEKGEYIATITDPYGSFRHKVKSNQTGYIINVNQSPMVYQGDAIFHITANHGEASTQK' A
#
# COMPACT_ATOMS: atom_id res chain seq x y z
N MET A 1 0.80 11.63 2.85
CA MET A 1 0.66 11.50 1.39
C MET A 1 -0.66 12.13 0.97
N PRO A 2 -0.73 12.90 -0.12
CA PRO A 2 -2.00 13.44 -0.61
C PRO A 2 -2.89 12.31 -1.15
N TYR A 3 -4.21 12.45 -0.96
CA TYR A 3 -5.25 11.60 -1.53
C TYR A 3 -5.24 11.70 -3.07
N GLY A 4 -5.51 10.61 -3.78
CA GLY A 4 -5.55 10.60 -5.25
C GLY A 4 -4.19 10.53 -5.96
N ARG A 5 -3.12 10.18 -5.24
CA ARG A 5 -1.82 9.88 -5.87
C ARG A 5 -1.87 8.55 -6.62
N LEU A 6 -1.37 8.55 -7.86
CA LEU A 6 -1.06 7.34 -8.61
C LEU A 6 0.17 6.66 -7.98
N VAL A 7 0.04 5.38 -7.65
CA VAL A 7 1.13 4.52 -7.18
C VAL A 7 1.39 3.44 -8.21
N GLU A 8 2.66 3.06 -8.38
CA GLU A 8 3.06 2.01 -9.30
C GLU A 8 3.24 0.65 -8.61
N LYS A 9 3.14 -0.45 -9.37
CA LYS A 9 3.45 -1.79 -8.86
C LYS A 9 4.89 -1.87 -8.35
N GLY A 10 5.04 -2.26 -7.08
CA GLY A 10 6.31 -2.33 -6.38
C GLY A 10 6.72 -1.03 -5.71
N GLU A 11 5.97 0.06 -5.88
CA GLU A 11 6.24 1.33 -5.20
C GLU A 11 6.04 1.18 -3.70
N TYR A 12 6.92 1.82 -2.96
CA TYR A 12 6.88 1.82 -1.51
C TYR A 12 5.85 2.84 -1.02
N ILE A 13 4.77 2.34 -0.44
CA ILE A 13 3.63 3.18 -0.03
C ILE A 13 3.59 3.43 1.47
N ALA A 14 4.18 2.54 2.28
CA ALA A 14 4.22 2.72 3.72
C ALA A 14 5.29 1.88 4.41
N THR A 15 5.56 2.28 5.65
CA THR A 15 6.35 1.49 6.57
C THR A 15 5.70 1.42 7.93
N ILE A 16 5.45 0.19 8.34
CA ILE A 16 5.00 -0.15 9.68
C ILE A 16 6.27 -0.27 10.51
N THR A 17 6.37 0.51 11.57
CA THR A 17 7.50 0.46 12.50
C THR A 17 6.96 0.17 13.87
N ASP A 18 7.64 -0.70 14.61
CA ASP A 18 7.32 -0.93 16.00
C ASP A 18 7.58 0.34 16.84
N PRO A 19 6.80 0.66 17.88
CA PRO A 19 7.05 1.81 18.75
C PRO A 19 8.48 1.85 19.34
N TYR A 20 9.14 0.70 19.49
CA TYR A 20 10.53 0.60 19.96
C TYR A 20 11.57 0.67 18.83
N GLY A 21 11.16 0.73 17.57
CA GLY A 21 12.04 0.95 16.42
C GLY A 21 12.84 -0.25 15.93
N SER A 22 12.72 -1.42 16.57
CA SER A 22 13.52 -2.63 16.27
C SER A 22 13.13 -3.30 14.95
N PHE A 23 11.88 -3.17 14.49
CA PHE A 23 11.41 -3.80 13.26
C PHE A 23 10.69 -2.79 12.35
N ARG A 24 11.00 -2.86 11.06
CA ARG A 24 10.35 -2.07 10.01
C ARG A 24 9.81 -3.00 8.93
N HIS A 25 8.49 -3.07 8.82
CA HIS A 25 7.84 -3.75 7.72
C HIS A 25 7.59 -2.76 6.58
N LYS A 26 8.18 -3.04 5.42
CA LYS A 26 8.03 -2.21 4.23
C LYS A 26 6.84 -2.71 3.41
N VAL A 27 5.79 -1.91 3.30
CA VAL A 27 4.62 -2.22 2.51
C VAL A 27 4.82 -1.65 1.10
N LYS A 28 4.75 -2.54 0.10
CA LYS A 28 4.83 -2.19 -1.32
C LYS A 28 3.48 -2.39 -1.98
N SER A 29 3.16 -1.55 -2.97
CA SER A 29 1.99 -1.73 -3.82
C SER A 29 2.13 -3.00 -4.66
N ASN A 30 1.11 -3.85 -4.68
CA ASN A 30 1.10 -5.04 -5.54
C ASN A 30 0.56 -4.74 -6.96
N GLN A 31 0.00 -3.55 -7.16
CA GLN A 31 -0.64 -3.11 -8.40
C GLN A 31 -0.51 -1.60 -8.59
N THR A 32 -0.56 -1.15 -9.84
CA THR A 32 -0.59 0.27 -10.19
C THR A 32 -2.02 0.79 -10.06
N GLY A 33 -2.21 1.93 -9.39
CA GLY A 33 -3.54 2.42 -9.08
C GLY A 33 -3.57 3.71 -8.28
N TYR A 34 -4.76 4.15 -7.88
CA TYR A 34 -4.93 5.37 -7.10
C TYR A 34 -5.21 5.05 -5.63
N ILE A 35 -4.54 5.74 -4.70
CA ILE A 35 -4.84 5.62 -3.27
C ILE A 35 -6.17 6.32 -2.97
N ILE A 36 -7.17 5.53 -2.60
CA ILE A 36 -8.52 6.02 -2.27
C ILE A 36 -8.75 6.12 -0.77
N ASN A 37 -8.08 5.28 0.03
CA ASN A 37 -8.21 5.30 1.47
C ASN A 37 -6.90 4.85 2.12
N VAL A 38 -6.53 5.55 3.19
CA VAL A 38 -5.43 5.20 4.08
C VAL A 38 -5.99 5.02 5.48
N ASN A 39 -5.61 3.94 6.13
CA ASN A 39 -5.90 3.74 7.54
C ASN A 39 -5.09 4.76 8.37
N GLN A 40 -5.79 5.65 9.07
CA GLN A 40 -5.19 6.70 9.92
C GLN A 40 -4.98 6.25 11.37
N SER A 41 -5.32 5.00 11.71
CA SER A 41 -5.10 4.46 13.05
C SER A 41 -3.59 4.37 13.34
N PRO A 42 -3.14 4.79 14.55
CA PRO A 42 -1.75 4.66 14.96
C PRO A 42 -1.36 3.20 15.24
N MET A 43 -2.34 2.30 15.36
CA MET A 43 -2.16 0.86 15.58
C MET A 43 -2.82 0.08 14.45
N VAL A 44 -2.05 -0.82 13.84
CA VAL A 44 -2.49 -1.76 12.82
C VAL A 44 -1.95 -3.14 13.16
N TYR A 45 -2.76 -4.17 13.01
CA TYR A 45 -2.36 -5.56 13.28
C TYR A 45 -2.00 -6.31 12.00
N GLN A 46 -1.35 -7.46 12.15
CA GLN A 46 -1.07 -8.35 11.03
C GLN A 46 -2.39 -8.85 10.43
N GLY A 47 -2.62 -8.52 9.16
CA GLY A 47 -3.85 -8.85 8.43
C GLY A 47 -4.79 -7.67 8.22
N ASP A 48 -4.56 -6.53 8.89
CA ASP A 48 -5.36 -5.33 8.65
C ASP A 48 -4.99 -4.68 7.31
N ALA A 49 -6.02 -4.19 6.62
CA ALA A 49 -5.84 -3.38 5.43
C ALA A 49 -5.36 -1.96 5.82
N ILE A 50 -4.17 -1.58 5.34
CA ILE A 50 -3.57 -0.27 5.60
C ILE A 50 -3.90 0.73 4.49
N PHE A 51 -3.99 0.24 3.24
CA PHE A 51 -4.31 1.06 2.07
C PHE A 51 -5.34 0.37 1.20
N HIS A 52 -6.28 1.15 0.70
CA HIS A 52 -7.11 0.75 -0.44
C HIS A 52 -6.62 1.48 -1.68
N ILE A 53 -6.27 0.69 -2.70
CA ILE A 53 -5.79 1.17 -3.99
C ILE A 53 -6.78 0.71 -5.05
N THR A 54 -7.30 1.63 -5.84
CA THR A 54 -8.12 1.29 -7.01
C THR A 54 -7.23 0.68 -8.07
N ALA A 55 -7.52 -0.55 -8.47
CA ALA A 55 -6.91 -1.16 -9.64
C ALA A 55 -7.61 -0.62 -10.89
N ASN A 56 -6.92 0.17 -11.71
CA ASN A 56 -7.38 0.32 -13.09
C ASN A 56 -7.10 -1.01 -13.78
N HIS A 57 -8.16 -1.71 -14.15
CA HIS A 57 -8.07 -2.97 -14.89
C HIS A 57 -7.72 -2.67 -16.36
N GLY A 58 -6.55 -2.08 -16.58
CA GLY A 58 -5.95 -1.82 -17.88
C GLY A 58 -4.55 -2.45 -17.90
N GLU A 59 -4.49 -3.69 -18.40
CA GLU A 59 -3.28 -4.44 -18.78
C GLU A 59 -2.39 -4.96 -17.61
N ALA A 60 -1.85 -6.17 -17.57
CA ALA A 60 -1.72 -7.23 -18.54
C ALA A 60 -1.57 -8.59 -17.81
N SER A 61 -2.56 -9.47 -17.93
CA SER A 61 -2.30 -10.90 -17.85
C SER A 61 -1.65 -11.34 -19.16
N THR A 62 -0.38 -11.01 -19.37
CA THR A 62 0.51 -11.93 -20.10
C THR A 62 0.93 -12.98 -19.09
N GLN A 63 0.01 -13.90 -18.80
CA GLN A 63 0.36 -15.22 -18.33
C GLN A 63 0.50 -16.05 -19.61
N LYS A 64 1.74 -16.40 -19.94
CA LYS A 64 2.06 -17.33 -21.00
C LYS A 64 2.16 -18.73 -20.41
#